data_AF-A0A524DKB4-F1
#
_entry.id   AF-A0A524DKB4-F1
#
_cell.length_a   1.000
_cell.length_b   1.000
_cell.length_c   1.000
_cell.angle_alpha   90.00
_cell.angle_beta   90.00
_cell.angle_gamma   90.00
#
_symmetry.space_group_name_H-M   'P 1'
#
loop_
_entity.id
_entity.type
_entity.pdbx_description
1 polymer ?
#
loop_
_entity_poly.entity_id
_entity_poly.type
_entity_poly.pdbx_seq_one_letter_code
_entity_poly.pdbx_strand_id
1 'polypeptide(L)'
;MEEVAPILEKFIQLFKDEIFNFYFRSFNYIKDILAEKEINLEKKPSQDSEETRKTNIETMLNAIKLAFMTIGVPKNKLEESIKQFNTLTKKNPEDYPDYNSYFERDLKDYIDQILFEILFDYLIDLDTKKMENLDLFDLLPRGFINRLKKFKHDQILSSEIREVIKEQMVEIKNSVVPSDYLTKTEEKVIKGDVVIRAATPEELKEFEEKRIVSKVGPPKPKVSIQEVIPKKLNFELPKKQKLFLDYIGSLPPINPDIIYEFNIDIANLKNSMDVNLEFLNLENLFYFISISRMLDIELFLKPKEIIAIAKNYVNGKIFSASKESTPDPINNFFGLAILSELNLLYKENIEFIDLMDIQRFLESELKDFIPEKLHLNFFTILCLKILEKSGGIIAPKTNLINSILNLDIFSNSENIKEDNPILDILEQLACIRLLDNKANVSHFKSLYISKLKKSITANGFINDRITDSARALLIIDLLDLKKAEYAICQSLLTHIIKNVRYFKSEDLKKEFNWKTDKLAYTIELRMLFWSLLACASYKLISNTSLF
;
A
#
# COMPACT_ATOMS: atom_id res chain seq x y z
N MET A 1 -0.36 40.64 0.92
CA MET A 1 0.03 39.79 2.07
C MET A 1 -0.97 39.76 3.22
N GLU A 2 -1.62 40.86 3.63
CA GLU A 2 -2.53 40.87 4.81
C GLU A 2 -3.70 39.88 4.75
N GLU A 3 -4.26 39.60 3.57
CA GLU A 3 -5.36 38.63 3.41
C GLU A 3 -4.89 37.17 3.26
N VAL A 4 -3.66 36.95 2.79
CA VAL A 4 -3.13 35.61 2.47
C VAL A 4 -2.28 35.05 3.62
N ALA A 5 -1.61 35.90 4.39
CA ALA A 5 -0.76 35.50 5.51
C ALA A 5 -1.53 34.71 6.59
N PRO A 6 -2.76 35.09 7.01
CA PRO A 6 -3.53 34.30 7.98
C PRO A 6 -3.92 32.91 7.45
N ILE A 7 -4.14 32.78 6.13
CA ILE A 7 -4.46 31.50 5.48
C ILE A 7 -3.22 30.60 5.45
N LEU A 8 -2.06 31.17 5.09
CA LEU A 8 -0.75 30.50 5.11
C LEU A 8 -0.38 30.01 6.52
N GLU A 9 -0.51 30.87 7.52
CA GLU A 9 -0.19 30.54 8.92
C GLU A 9 -1.07 29.40 9.41
N LYS A 10 -2.38 29.48 9.16
CA LYS A 10 -3.33 28.42 9.51
C LYS A 10 -3.08 27.13 8.72
N PHE A 11 -2.71 27.22 7.45
CA PHE A 11 -2.34 26.07 6.63
C PHE A 11 -1.12 25.35 7.23
N ILE A 12 -0.03 26.07 7.46
CA ILE A 12 1.20 25.52 8.03
C ILE A 12 0.95 24.94 9.42
N GLN A 13 0.18 25.63 10.27
CA GLN A 13 -0.13 25.16 11.62
C GLN A 13 -0.95 23.87 11.63
N LEU A 14 -1.96 23.76 10.74
CA LEU A 14 -2.84 22.59 10.68
C LEU A 14 -2.23 21.38 10.00
N PHE A 15 -1.24 21.59 9.13
CA PHE A 15 -0.65 20.55 8.28
C PHE A 15 0.83 20.35 8.51
N LYS A 16 1.41 20.88 9.60
CA LYS A 16 2.84 20.83 9.90
C LYS A 16 3.41 19.42 9.78
N ASP A 17 2.76 18.44 10.41
CA ASP A 17 3.24 17.06 10.46
C ASP A 17 3.06 16.34 9.12
N GLU A 18 1.98 16.63 8.39
CA GLU A 18 1.75 16.09 7.04
C GLU A 18 2.74 16.66 6.03
N ILE A 19 2.99 17.97 6.07
CA ILE A 19 3.98 18.63 5.22
C ILE A 19 5.37 18.07 5.52
N PHE A 20 5.72 17.88 6.80
CA PHE A 20 6.97 17.24 7.20
C PHE A 20 7.10 15.83 6.63
N ASN A 21 6.07 14.99 6.79
CA ASN A 21 6.10 13.62 6.30
C ASN A 21 6.13 13.54 4.78
N PHE A 22 5.40 14.41 4.08
CA PHE A 22 5.46 14.56 2.63
C PHE A 22 6.87 14.90 2.16
N TYR A 23 7.53 15.85 2.82
CA TYR A 23 8.89 16.26 2.48
C TYR A 23 9.86 15.13 2.74
N PHE A 24 9.79 14.50 3.92
CA PHE A 24 10.61 13.36 4.30
C PHE A 24 10.50 12.21 3.29
N ARG A 25 9.29 11.83 2.88
CA ARG A 25 9.06 10.77 1.87
C ARG A 25 9.64 11.17 0.52
N SER A 26 9.47 12.43 0.12
CA SER A 26 10.03 12.96 -1.14
C SER A 26 11.57 12.98 -1.13
N PHE A 27 12.20 13.29 0.01
CA PHE A 27 13.65 13.20 0.17
C PHE A 27 14.15 11.77 0.06
N ASN A 28 13.48 10.81 0.70
CA ASN A 28 13.86 9.41 0.61
C ASN A 28 13.71 8.88 -0.82
N TYR A 29 12.63 9.24 -1.51
CA TYR A 29 12.45 8.91 -2.92
C TYR A 29 13.58 9.44 -3.80
N ILE A 30 14.02 10.68 -3.57
CA ILE A 30 15.18 11.25 -4.28
C ILE A 30 16.46 10.48 -3.91
N LYS A 31 16.68 10.13 -2.64
CA LYS A 31 17.84 9.33 -2.20
C LYS A 31 17.85 7.95 -2.85
N ASP A 32 16.70 7.31 -3.04
CA ASP A 32 16.60 6.04 -3.76
C ASP A 32 17.05 6.19 -5.21
N ILE A 33 16.65 7.28 -5.90
CA ILE A 33 17.12 7.56 -7.27
C ILE A 33 18.63 7.84 -7.28
N LEU A 34 19.18 8.50 -6.26
CA LEU A 34 20.63 8.73 -6.14
C LEU A 34 21.40 7.42 -5.98
N ALA A 35 20.89 6.49 -5.17
CA ALA A 35 21.46 5.17 -4.99
C ALA A 35 21.44 4.35 -6.30
N GLU A 36 20.34 4.40 -7.06
CA GLU A 36 20.22 3.79 -8.39
C GLU A 36 21.18 4.40 -9.44
N LYS A 37 21.62 5.65 -9.23
CA LYS A 37 22.66 6.29 -10.05
C LYS A 37 24.08 6.03 -9.55
N GLU A 38 24.25 5.06 -8.65
CA GLU A 38 25.52 4.63 -8.07
C GLU A 38 26.29 5.75 -7.35
N ILE A 39 25.58 6.78 -6.87
CA ILE A 39 26.21 7.84 -6.08
C ILE A 39 26.37 7.35 -4.64
N ASN A 40 27.61 7.14 -4.21
CA ASN A 40 27.91 6.85 -2.82
C ASN A 40 27.78 8.12 -1.98
N LEU A 41 26.64 8.26 -1.29
CA LEU A 41 26.32 9.40 -0.46
C LEU A 41 27.21 9.52 0.80
N GLU A 42 27.82 8.44 1.26
CA GLU A 42 28.72 8.42 2.43
C GLU A 42 30.17 8.80 2.08
N LYS A 43 30.48 8.91 0.78
CA LYS A 43 31.82 9.26 0.32
C LYS A 43 32.11 10.75 0.56
N LYS A 44 33.35 11.05 0.96
CA LYS A 44 33.83 12.43 1.12
C LYS A 44 34.06 13.10 -0.25
N PRO A 45 33.47 14.27 -0.53
CA PRO A 45 33.74 15.02 -1.75
C PRO A 45 35.21 15.43 -1.94
N SER A 46 35.97 15.56 -0.84
CA SER A 46 37.41 15.86 -0.86
C SER A 46 38.28 14.69 -1.32
N GLN A 47 37.77 13.47 -1.28
CA GLN A 47 38.46 12.27 -1.78
C GLN A 47 38.31 12.09 -3.30
N ASP A 48 37.43 12.86 -3.94
CA ASP A 48 37.21 12.81 -5.39
C ASP A 48 38.04 13.85 -6.14
N SER A 49 38.43 13.48 -7.36
CA SER A 49 38.95 14.45 -8.33
C SER A 49 37.89 15.52 -8.61
N GLU A 50 38.31 16.71 -9.04
CA GLU A 50 37.39 17.79 -9.38
C GLU A 50 36.37 17.37 -10.47
N GLU A 51 36.80 16.61 -11.46
CA GLU A 51 35.95 16.10 -12.54
C GLU A 51 34.94 15.05 -12.03
N THR A 52 35.37 14.13 -11.17
CA THR A 52 34.50 13.14 -10.53
C THR A 52 33.47 13.82 -9.64
N ARG A 53 33.87 14.79 -8.84
CA ARG A 53 32.97 15.55 -7.96
C ARG A 53 31.93 16.32 -8.77
N LYS A 54 32.35 16.98 -9.86
CA LYS A 54 31.44 17.68 -10.76
C LYS A 54 30.42 16.72 -11.37
N THR A 55 30.89 15.55 -11.82
CA THR A 55 30.02 14.48 -12.35
C THR A 55 29.01 13.99 -11.31
N ASN A 56 29.45 13.77 -10.06
CA ASN A 56 28.57 13.34 -8.98
C ASN A 56 27.51 14.40 -8.69
N ILE A 57 27.89 15.68 -8.53
CA ILE A 57 26.95 16.77 -8.30
C ILE A 57 25.96 16.92 -9.45
N GLU A 58 26.42 16.86 -10.70
CA GLU A 58 25.54 16.90 -11.88
C GLU A 58 24.57 15.72 -11.90
N THR A 59 25.03 14.53 -11.52
CA THR A 59 24.20 13.34 -11.41
C THR A 59 23.17 13.48 -10.29
N MET A 60 23.53 14.09 -9.15
CA MET A 60 22.58 14.40 -8.07
C MET A 60 21.49 15.36 -8.53
N LEU A 61 21.87 16.43 -9.23
CA LEU A 61 20.92 17.38 -9.80
C LEU A 61 20.01 16.71 -10.84
N ASN A 62 20.54 15.81 -11.66
CA ASN A 62 19.76 15.06 -12.63
C ASN A 62 18.81 14.07 -11.98
N ALA A 63 19.18 13.45 -10.86
CA ALA A 63 18.29 12.60 -10.06
C ALA A 63 17.12 13.40 -9.48
N ILE A 64 17.39 14.60 -8.94
CA ILE A 64 16.34 15.51 -8.46
C ILE A 64 15.41 15.92 -9.60
N LYS A 65 15.95 16.28 -10.77
CA LYS A 65 15.12 16.57 -11.97
C LYS A 65 14.23 15.40 -12.31
N LEU A 66 14.81 14.20 -12.36
CA LEU A 66 14.10 12.98 -12.71
C LEU A 66 12.95 12.75 -11.71
N ALA A 67 13.22 12.86 -10.42
CA ALA A 67 12.23 12.70 -9.35
C ALA A 67 11.04 13.67 -9.50
N PHE A 68 11.29 14.92 -9.87
CA PHE A 68 10.22 15.90 -10.04
C PHE A 68 9.52 15.79 -11.40
N MET A 69 10.23 15.37 -12.44
CA MET A 69 9.63 15.08 -13.74
C MET A 69 8.68 13.90 -13.66
N THR A 70 9.00 12.84 -12.90
CA THR A 70 8.10 11.70 -12.69
C THR A 70 6.82 12.10 -11.95
N ILE A 71 6.89 13.14 -11.10
CA ILE A 71 5.74 13.73 -10.41
C ILE A 71 4.93 14.68 -11.34
N GLY A 72 5.44 15.00 -12.54
CA GLY A 72 4.76 15.86 -13.52
C GLY A 72 5.18 17.34 -13.45
N VAL A 73 6.32 17.66 -12.83
CA VAL A 73 6.90 19.01 -12.88
C VAL A 73 7.58 19.20 -14.26
N PRO A 74 7.23 20.25 -15.02
CA PRO A 74 7.73 20.41 -16.37
C PRO A 74 9.22 20.79 -16.38
N LYS A 75 9.95 20.21 -17.35
CA LYS A 75 11.41 20.30 -17.46
C LYS A 75 11.95 21.74 -17.48
N ASN A 76 11.26 22.65 -18.16
CA ASN A 76 11.66 24.07 -18.24
C ASN A 76 11.68 24.76 -16.87
N LYS A 77 10.75 24.42 -15.97
CA LYS A 77 10.69 24.95 -14.59
C LYS A 77 11.86 24.46 -13.73
N LEU A 78 12.33 23.24 -14.00
CA LEU A 78 13.50 22.65 -13.34
C LEU A 78 14.81 23.20 -13.90
N GLU A 79 14.88 23.52 -15.20
CA GLU A 79 16.08 24.06 -15.87
C GLU A 79 16.40 25.51 -15.46
N GLU A 80 15.39 26.37 -15.25
CA GLU A 80 15.59 27.75 -14.79
C GLU A 80 16.15 27.82 -13.37
N SER A 81 15.67 26.96 -12.48
CA SER A 81 16.11 26.88 -11.08
C SER A 81 17.54 26.36 -10.95
N ILE A 82 17.97 25.47 -11.85
CA ILE A 82 19.30 24.83 -11.82
C ILE A 82 20.43 25.73 -12.30
N LYS A 83 20.13 26.79 -13.07
CA LYS A 83 21.13 27.82 -13.41
C LYS A 83 21.73 28.50 -12.18
N GLN A 84 21.01 28.52 -11.05
CA GLN A 84 21.50 29.03 -9.76
C GLN A 84 22.51 28.07 -9.08
N PHE A 85 22.45 26.76 -9.37
CA PHE A 85 23.24 25.70 -8.74
C PHE A 85 24.65 25.53 -9.34
N ASN A 86 24.95 26.18 -10.48
CA ASN A 86 26.30 26.25 -11.05
C ASN A 86 27.33 26.97 -10.15
N THR A 87 26.88 27.59 -9.06
CA THR A 87 27.74 28.20 -8.03
C THR A 87 28.19 27.19 -6.96
N LEU A 88 27.51 26.05 -6.81
CA LEU A 88 27.77 25.09 -5.74
C LEU A 88 28.94 24.15 -6.02
N THR A 89 29.26 23.90 -7.29
CA THR A 89 30.49 23.20 -7.69
C THR A 89 31.77 23.99 -7.34
N LYS A 90 31.63 25.27 -6.95
CA LYS A 90 32.72 26.16 -6.53
C LYS A 90 32.92 26.20 -5.01
N LYS A 91 32.07 25.54 -4.21
CA LYS A 91 32.23 25.47 -2.75
C LYS A 91 33.38 24.52 -2.37
N ASN A 92 34.03 24.77 -1.24
CA ASN A 92 35.19 23.99 -0.82
C ASN A 92 34.77 22.55 -0.46
N PRO A 93 35.33 21.51 -1.08
CA PRO A 93 34.95 20.11 -0.83
C PRO A 93 35.17 19.66 0.62
N GLU A 94 36.06 20.33 1.36
CA GLU A 94 36.32 20.08 2.78
C GLU A 94 35.17 20.55 3.70
N ASP A 95 34.26 21.40 3.21
CA ASP A 95 33.13 21.92 4.00
C ASP A 95 32.03 20.86 4.22
N TYR A 96 32.15 19.70 3.54
CA TYR A 96 31.18 18.62 3.56
C TYR A 96 31.84 17.32 4.02
N PRO A 97 31.35 16.72 5.12
CA PRO A 97 31.89 15.45 5.60
C PRO A 97 31.55 14.29 4.65
N ASP A 98 30.49 14.40 3.84
CA ASP A 98 30.08 13.43 2.83
C ASP A 98 29.10 14.06 1.80
N TYR A 99 28.79 13.35 0.71
CA TYR A 99 27.81 13.80 -0.29
C TYR A 99 26.37 13.86 0.23
N ASN A 100 26.00 13.08 1.25
CA ASN A 100 24.69 13.18 1.91
C ASN A 100 24.52 14.55 2.59
N SER A 101 25.58 15.05 3.23
CA SER A 101 25.61 16.36 3.87
C SER A 101 25.54 17.48 2.85
N TYR A 102 26.12 17.28 1.66
CA TYR A 102 25.94 18.20 0.53
C TYR A 102 24.48 18.22 0.06
N PHE A 103 23.86 17.05 -0.10
CA PHE A 103 22.44 16.91 -0.44
C PHE A 103 21.53 17.62 0.58
N GLU A 104 21.75 17.37 1.87
CA GLU A 104 20.89 17.87 2.96
C GLU A 104 21.09 19.35 3.28
N ARG A 105 22.30 19.90 3.07
CA ARG A 105 22.57 21.31 3.37
C ARG A 105 22.28 22.25 2.20
N ASP A 106 22.58 21.81 0.97
CA ASP A 106 22.58 22.73 -0.18
C ASP A 106 21.48 22.44 -1.21
N LEU A 107 21.02 21.20 -1.32
CA LEU A 107 19.96 20.82 -2.27
C LEU A 107 18.58 20.73 -1.61
N LYS A 108 18.55 20.67 -0.27
CA LYS A 108 17.32 20.51 0.51
C LYS A 108 16.35 21.68 0.34
N ASP A 109 16.81 22.92 0.49
CA ASP A 109 15.94 24.09 0.39
C ASP A 109 15.30 24.21 -1.02
N TYR A 110 16.02 23.77 -2.05
CA TYR A 110 15.50 23.71 -3.41
C TYR A 110 14.39 22.66 -3.59
N ILE A 111 14.61 21.47 -3.05
CA ILE A 111 13.61 20.39 -3.06
C ILE A 111 12.38 20.84 -2.28
N ASP A 112 12.58 21.39 -1.09
CA ASP A 112 11.53 21.95 -0.23
C ASP A 112 10.67 22.99 -0.96
N GLN A 113 11.30 23.90 -1.70
CA GLN A 113 10.60 24.94 -2.45
C GLN A 113 9.69 24.34 -3.53
N ILE A 114 10.18 23.35 -4.31
CA ILE A 114 9.36 22.70 -5.34
C ILE A 114 8.17 21.96 -4.70
N LEU A 115 8.41 21.25 -3.60
CA LEU A 115 7.36 20.52 -2.88
C LEU A 115 6.31 21.47 -2.30
N PHE A 116 6.73 22.62 -1.76
CA PHE A 116 5.83 23.67 -1.30
C PHE A 116 4.95 24.21 -2.43
N GLU A 117 5.54 24.47 -3.60
CA GLU A 117 4.81 24.95 -4.76
C GLU A 117 3.75 23.95 -5.23
N ILE A 118 4.05 22.66 -5.22
CA ILE A 118 3.08 21.63 -5.60
C ILE A 118 1.85 21.65 -4.67
N LEU A 119 2.06 21.83 -3.36
CA LEU A 119 0.95 21.96 -2.40
C LEU A 119 0.12 23.20 -2.67
N PHE A 120 0.76 24.33 -2.98
CA PHE A 120 0.06 25.58 -3.24
C PHE A 120 -0.69 25.56 -4.58
N ASP A 121 -0.08 25.05 -5.64
CA ASP A 121 -0.72 24.82 -6.94
C ASP A 121 -2.01 23.99 -6.77
N TYR A 122 -1.99 23.02 -5.86
CA TYR A 122 -3.16 22.21 -5.53
C TYR A 122 -4.25 22.99 -4.78
N LEU A 123 -3.89 23.78 -3.78
CA LEU A 123 -4.85 24.55 -2.97
C LEU A 123 -5.66 25.55 -3.82
N ILE A 124 -5.08 26.07 -4.89
CA ILE A 124 -5.71 27.06 -5.77
C ILE A 124 -6.28 26.48 -7.07
N ASP A 125 -6.35 25.15 -7.22
CA ASP A 125 -6.81 24.46 -8.44
C ASP A 125 -5.98 24.73 -9.71
N LEU A 126 -4.71 25.10 -9.56
CA LEU A 126 -3.84 25.32 -10.70
C LEU A 126 -3.35 24.00 -11.30
N ASP A 127 -3.05 23.00 -10.44
CA ASP A 127 -2.66 21.68 -10.91
C ASP A 127 -2.96 20.59 -9.87
N THR A 128 -3.96 19.75 -10.17
CA THR A 128 -4.32 18.61 -9.32
C THR A 128 -3.54 17.33 -9.66
N LYS A 129 -2.99 17.24 -10.88
CA LYS A 129 -2.35 16.02 -11.37
C LYS A 129 -1.04 15.74 -10.66
N LYS A 130 -0.27 16.78 -10.32
CA LYS A 130 0.97 16.59 -9.53
C LYS A 130 0.69 15.95 -8.17
N MET A 131 -0.40 16.33 -7.51
CA MET A 131 -0.80 15.71 -6.23
C MET A 131 -1.32 14.29 -6.40
N GLU A 132 -2.03 14.00 -7.48
CA GLU A 132 -2.42 12.62 -7.81
C GLU A 132 -1.19 11.74 -8.06
N ASN A 133 -0.18 12.26 -8.78
CA ASN A 133 1.08 11.56 -8.98
C ASN A 133 1.82 11.35 -7.66
N LEU A 134 1.89 12.36 -6.78
CA LEU A 134 2.50 12.21 -5.46
C LEU A 134 1.80 11.13 -4.61
N ASP A 135 0.47 10.98 -4.71
CA ASP A 135 -0.28 9.88 -4.07
C ASP A 135 0.09 8.52 -4.69
N LEU A 136 0.24 8.47 -6.02
CA LEU A 136 0.64 7.24 -6.74
C LEU A 136 2.04 6.75 -6.36
N PHE A 137 2.98 7.66 -6.08
CA PHE A 137 4.33 7.34 -5.60
C PHE A 137 4.38 7.10 -4.07
N ASP A 138 3.25 7.10 -3.36
CA ASP A 138 3.15 7.01 -1.89
C ASP A 138 4.00 8.08 -1.17
N LEU A 139 4.18 9.25 -1.80
CA LEU A 139 4.95 10.35 -1.26
C LEU A 139 4.10 11.25 -0.36
N LEU A 140 2.78 11.20 -0.51
CA LEU A 140 1.87 11.91 0.38
C LEU A 140 1.56 11.07 1.63
N PRO A 141 1.47 11.71 2.80
CA PRO A 141 0.81 11.10 3.95
C PRO A 141 -0.62 10.70 3.57
N ARG A 142 -1.04 9.53 4.00
CA ARG A 142 -2.38 9.04 3.66
C ARG A 142 -3.47 9.97 4.21
N GLY A 143 -4.54 10.16 3.43
CA GLY A 143 -5.64 11.09 3.76
C GLY A 143 -5.29 12.58 3.63
N PHE A 144 -4.04 12.94 3.33
CA PHE A 144 -3.60 14.34 3.22
C PHE A 144 -4.37 15.10 2.14
N ILE A 145 -4.55 14.51 0.95
CA ILE A 145 -5.35 15.07 -0.14
C ILE A 145 -6.78 15.41 0.31
N ASN A 146 -7.44 14.51 1.06
CA ASN A 146 -8.81 14.72 1.51
C ASN A 146 -8.91 15.87 2.52
N ARG A 147 -7.92 15.99 3.42
CA ARG A 147 -7.86 17.13 4.34
C ARG A 147 -7.51 18.43 3.64
N LEU A 148 -6.65 18.41 2.63
CA LEU A 148 -6.38 19.57 1.76
C LEU A 148 -7.65 20.01 1.03
N LYS A 149 -8.42 19.07 0.46
CA LYS A 149 -9.72 19.35 -0.16
C LYS A 149 -10.70 20.01 0.81
N LYS A 150 -10.77 19.51 2.05
CA LYS A 150 -11.61 20.10 3.10
C LYS A 150 -11.13 21.49 3.49
N PHE A 151 -9.84 21.68 3.73
CA PHE A 151 -9.26 23.00 4.05
C PHE A 151 -9.52 24.01 2.94
N LYS A 152 -9.32 23.59 1.68
CA LYS A 152 -9.63 24.39 0.50
C LYS A 152 -11.11 24.78 0.45
N HIS A 153 -12.01 23.83 0.70
CA HIS A 153 -13.45 24.12 0.78
C HIS A 153 -13.78 25.08 1.92
N ASP A 154 -13.10 24.98 3.07
CA ASP A 154 -13.46 25.76 4.25
C ASP A 154 -12.80 27.15 4.30
N GLN A 155 -11.65 27.35 3.63
CA GLN A 155 -10.81 28.54 3.74
C GLN A 155 -10.51 29.23 2.40
N ILE A 156 -10.63 28.53 1.27
CA ILE A 156 -10.26 29.02 -0.09
C ILE A 156 -11.48 28.84 -1.02
N LEU A 157 -12.60 29.39 -0.57
CA LEU A 157 -13.94 29.20 -1.15
C LEU A 157 -14.20 30.10 -2.36
N SER A 158 -13.75 31.36 -2.32
CA SER A 158 -14.00 32.34 -3.39
C SER A 158 -12.91 32.32 -4.47
N SER A 159 -13.30 32.58 -5.72
CA SER A 159 -12.38 32.77 -6.84
C SER A 159 -11.46 33.99 -6.65
N GLU A 160 -11.94 35.00 -5.92
CA GLU A 160 -11.18 36.22 -5.60
C GLU A 160 -9.97 35.90 -4.70
N ILE A 161 -10.15 35.10 -3.63
CA ILE A 161 -9.04 34.69 -2.76
C ILE A 161 -8.01 33.85 -3.53
N ARG A 162 -8.46 33.00 -4.46
CA ARG A 162 -7.56 32.17 -5.29
C ARG A 162 -6.70 33.02 -6.22
N GLU A 163 -7.28 34.03 -6.87
CA GLU A 163 -6.50 34.94 -7.72
C GLU A 163 -5.55 35.81 -6.88
N VAL A 164 -5.96 36.26 -5.69
CA VAL A 164 -5.05 36.99 -4.77
C VAL A 164 -3.86 36.12 -4.33
N ILE A 165 -4.08 34.84 -4.00
CA ILE A 165 -2.98 33.90 -3.68
C ILE A 165 -2.06 33.70 -4.88
N LYS A 166 -2.62 33.58 -6.08
CA LYS A 166 -1.88 33.38 -7.32
C LYS A 166 -1.03 34.59 -7.71
N GLU A 167 -1.56 35.81 -7.54
CA GLU A 167 -0.83 37.07 -7.76
C GLU A 167 0.31 37.24 -6.75
N GLN A 168 0.13 36.79 -5.50
CA GLN A 168 1.13 36.87 -4.44
C GLN A 168 2.10 35.68 -4.40
N MET A 169 1.93 34.67 -5.26
CA MET A 169 2.71 33.42 -5.21
C MET A 169 4.22 33.66 -5.29
N VAL A 170 4.66 34.64 -6.10
CA VAL A 170 6.09 34.99 -6.21
C VAL A 170 6.65 35.54 -4.89
N GLU A 171 5.85 36.34 -4.17
CA GLU A 171 6.23 36.93 -2.88
C GLU A 171 6.20 35.87 -1.77
N ILE A 172 5.22 34.97 -1.79
CA ILE A 172 5.11 33.82 -0.87
C ILE A 172 6.32 32.89 -1.03
N LYS A 173 6.73 32.58 -2.26
CA LYS A 173 7.92 31.76 -2.56
C LYS A 173 9.22 32.32 -2.00
N ASN A 174 9.33 33.64 -1.94
CA ASN A 174 10.53 34.33 -1.46
C ASN A 174 10.52 34.57 0.06
N SER A 175 9.37 34.44 0.72
CA SER A 175 9.17 34.74 2.14
C SER A 175 9.00 33.50 3.02
N VAL A 176 8.64 32.36 2.44
CA VAL A 176 8.53 31.09 3.15
C VAL A 176 9.79 30.26 2.90
N VAL A 177 10.62 30.10 3.94
CA VAL A 177 11.71 29.10 3.98
C VAL A 177 11.14 27.84 4.62
N PRO A 178 10.79 26.79 3.86
CA PRO A 178 10.04 25.66 4.41
C PRO A 178 10.81 24.90 5.51
N SER A 179 12.15 24.94 5.47
CA SER A 179 13.04 24.33 6.47
C SER A 179 12.94 24.94 7.87
N ASP A 180 12.54 26.21 8.00
CA ASP A 180 12.35 26.88 9.30
C ASP A 180 11.14 26.32 10.08
N TYR A 181 10.17 25.73 9.39
CA TYR A 181 8.93 25.22 9.97
C TYR A 181 9.04 23.75 10.40
N LEU A 182 10.14 23.05 10.11
CA LEU A 182 10.30 21.60 10.28
C LEU A 182 11.16 21.20 11.49
N THR A 183 11.55 22.16 12.34
CA THR A 183 12.23 21.83 13.59
C THR A 183 11.28 21.08 14.54
N LYS A 184 11.63 19.84 14.87
CA LYS A 184 11.12 19.17 16.06
C LYS A 184 11.46 20.08 17.24
N THR A 185 10.46 20.60 17.92
CA THR A 185 10.65 21.01 19.31
C THR A 185 11.18 19.78 20.05
N GLU A 186 12.44 19.80 20.44
CA GLU A 186 12.93 18.91 21.48
C GLU A 186 12.08 19.19 22.72
N GLU A 187 11.07 18.35 22.96
CA GLU A 187 10.37 18.36 24.23
C GLU A 187 11.35 17.93 25.30
N LYS A 188 11.85 18.96 25.99
CA LYS A 188 12.32 19.00 27.37
C LYS A 188 12.05 17.70 28.12
N VAL A 189 13.14 17.08 28.54
CA VAL A 189 13.18 16.18 29.69
C VAL A 189 12.52 16.87 30.88
N ILE A 190 11.23 16.58 31.11
CA ILE A 190 10.59 16.81 32.41
C ILE A 190 10.86 15.57 33.23
N LYS A 191 11.92 15.64 34.05
CA LYS A 191 12.03 14.79 35.24
C LYS A 191 10.83 15.09 36.13
N GLY A 192 10.01 14.09 36.42
CA GLY A 192 8.92 14.19 37.38
C GLY A 192 8.38 12.81 37.72
N ASP A 193 8.79 12.31 38.89
CA ASP A 193 8.26 11.11 39.53
C ASP A 193 6.73 11.17 39.62
N VAL A 194 6.03 10.17 39.09
CA VAL A 194 4.64 9.89 39.46
C VAL A 194 4.49 8.38 39.69
N VAL A 195 4.41 8.03 40.98
CA VAL A 195 4.03 6.71 41.48
C VAL A 195 2.57 6.44 41.12
N ILE A 196 2.32 5.41 40.30
CA ILE A 196 0.97 4.95 39.98
C ILE A 196 0.39 4.23 41.21
N ARG A 197 -0.71 4.76 41.75
CA ARG A 197 -1.52 4.14 42.82
C ARG A 197 -2.52 3.18 42.18
N ALA A 198 -2.57 1.93 42.64
CA ALA A 198 -3.58 0.96 42.22
C ALA A 198 -4.94 1.28 42.86
N ALA A 199 -6.03 1.13 42.09
CA ALA A 199 -7.42 1.31 42.53
C ALA A 199 -7.81 0.31 43.63
N THR A 200 -8.69 0.74 44.54
CA THR A 200 -9.09 -0.06 45.71
C THR A 200 -10.22 -1.05 45.40
N PRO A 201 -10.27 -2.22 46.08
CA PRO A 201 -11.28 -3.26 45.85
C PRO A 201 -12.75 -2.80 46.01
N GLU A 202 -13.01 -1.71 46.74
CA GLU A 202 -14.35 -1.13 46.84
C GLU A 202 -14.82 -0.48 45.52
N GLU A 203 -13.92 0.06 44.69
CA GLU A 203 -14.25 0.73 43.41
C GLU A 203 -14.58 -0.29 42.30
N LEU A 204 -14.11 -1.53 42.43
CA LEU A 204 -14.44 -2.64 41.53
C LEU A 204 -15.81 -3.28 41.83
N LYS A 205 -16.31 -3.16 43.07
CA LYS A 205 -17.63 -3.71 43.45
C LYS A 205 -18.80 -2.89 42.94
N GLU A 206 -18.65 -1.56 42.80
CA GLU A 206 -19.71 -0.68 42.30
C GLU A 206 -20.01 -0.90 40.79
N PHE A 207 -19.08 -1.53 40.05
CA PHE A 207 -19.23 -1.82 38.62
C PHE A 207 -19.93 -3.17 38.35
N GLU A 208 -19.93 -4.12 39.29
CA GLU A 208 -20.54 -5.45 39.12
C GLU A 208 -22.01 -5.51 39.56
N GLU A 209 -22.49 -4.60 40.42
CA GLU A 209 -23.87 -4.60 40.93
C GLU A 209 -24.93 -4.00 39.97
N LYS A 210 -24.54 -3.41 38.84
CA LYS A 210 -25.47 -2.84 37.84
C LYS A 210 -25.89 -3.78 36.70
N ARG A 211 -25.66 -5.10 36.81
CA ARG A 211 -25.93 -6.07 35.72
C ARG A 211 -26.95 -7.18 36.01
N ILE A 212 -27.84 -7.01 36.99
CA ILE A 212 -28.89 -8.01 37.29
C ILE A 212 -30.29 -7.37 37.23
N VAL A 213 -31.24 -8.15 36.69
CA VAL A 213 -32.69 -7.93 36.44
C VAL A 213 -32.98 -7.31 35.05
N SER A 214 -33.61 -8.00 34.08
CA SER A 214 -34.88 -8.75 34.17
C SER A 214 -35.00 -9.94 33.19
N LYS A 215 -35.47 -11.10 33.70
CA LYS A 215 -36.10 -12.21 32.96
C LYS A 215 -37.60 -12.21 33.25
N VAL A 216 -38.47 -12.22 32.22
CA VAL A 216 -39.83 -12.81 32.26
C VAL A 216 -40.25 -13.20 30.81
N GLY A 217 -40.60 -14.48 30.56
CA GLY A 217 -41.40 -14.95 29.39
C GLY A 217 -42.88 -15.12 29.80
N PRO A 218 -43.84 -15.74 29.05
CA PRO A 218 -43.77 -16.80 28.01
C PRO A 218 -44.87 -16.61 26.89
N PRO A 219 -45.53 -17.60 26.20
CA PRO A 219 -45.33 -19.05 25.97
C PRO A 219 -45.42 -19.54 24.48
N LYS A 220 -45.11 -20.83 24.24
CA LYS A 220 -45.19 -21.58 22.96
C LYS A 220 -46.62 -22.11 22.64
N PRO A 221 -46.87 -22.52 21.38
CA PRO A 221 -47.64 -23.74 21.09
C PRO A 221 -46.83 -24.81 20.33
N LYS A 222 -47.19 -26.08 20.59
CA LYS A 222 -46.69 -27.32 19.98
C LYS A 222 -47.55 -27.71 18.77
N VAL A 223 -46.95 -28.28 17.71
CA VAL A 223 -47.56 -29.36 16.92
C VAL A 223 -46.45 -30.31 16.41
N SER A 224 -46.66 -31.61 16.62
CA SER A 224 -45.92 -32.74 16.04
C SER A 224 -46.68 -33.31 14.84
N ILE A 225 -45.99 -33.88 13.83
CA ILE A 225 -46.38 -35.10 13.10
C ILE A 225 -45.13 -35.69 12.39
N GLN A 226 -45.18 -37.01 12.24
CA GLN A 226 -44.13 -38.01 12.04
C GLN A 226 -43.44 -38.09 10.67
N GLU A 227 -42.35 -38.87 10.71
CA GLU A 227 -41.36 -39.26 9.70
C GLU A 227 -41.89 -39.93 8.42
N VAL A 228 -41.17 -39.71 7.31
CA VAL A 228 -40.91 -40.74 6.28
C VAL A 228 -39.45 -40.63 5.81
N ILE A 229 -38.62 -41.61 6.18
CA ILE A 229 -37.34 -41.98 5.55
C ILE A 229 -37.67 -43.29 4.79
N PRO A 230 -37.26 -43.59 3.52
CA PRO A 230 -35.86 -43.51 3.02
C PRO A 230 -35.64 -43.25 1.51
N LYS A 231 -34.46 -42.71 1.16
CA LYS A 231 -33.49 -43.37 0.25
C LYS A 231 -32.15 -42.65 0.31
N LYS A 232 -31.10 -43.41 0.65
CA LYS A 232 -29.69 -43.00 0.65
C LYS A 232 -29.32 -42.37 -0.70
N LEU A 233 -28.99 -41.08 -0.71
CA LEU A 233 -27.87 -40.60 -1.51
C LEU A 233 -26.73 -40.32 -0.53
N ASN A 234 -25.60 -40.99 -0.77
CA ASN A 234 -24.33 -40.60 -0.20
C ASN A 234 -24.08 -39.14 -0.60
N PHE A 235 -24.39 -38.20 0.30
CA PHE A 235 -23.80 -36.88 0.22
C PHE A 235 -22.47 -36.98 0.94
N GLU A 236 -21.40 -36.97 0.15
CA GLU A 236 -20.09 -36.57 0.62
C GLU A 236 -20.26 -35.34 1.53
N LEU A 237 -19.65 -35.40 2.72
CA LEU A 237 -19.46 -34.22 3.57
C LEU A 237 -19.07 -33.03 2.67
N PRO A 238 -19.68 -31.85 2.83
CA PRO A 238 -19.39 -30.72 1.96
C PRO A 238 -17.88 -30.49 1.96
N LYS A 239 -17.23 -30.73 0.81
CA LYS A 239 -15.84 -30.33 0.58
C LYS A 239 -15.72 -28.90 1.05
N LYS A 240 -14.79 -28.64 1.99
CA LYS A 240 -14.47 -27.29 2.51
C LYS A 240 -14.57 -26.29 1.36
N GLN A 241 -15.47 -25.30 1.48
CA GLN A 241 -15.48 -24.20 0.53
C GLN A 241 -14.15 -23.45 0.71
N LYS A 242 -13.25 -23.59 -0.27
CA LYS A 242 -11.95 -22.93 -0.25
C LYS A 242 -12.14 -21.44 -0.53
N LEU A 243 -11.50 -20.60 0.28
CA LEU A 243 -11.47 -19.15 0.10
C LEU A 243 -10.31 -18.76 -0.82
N PHE A 244 -10.32 -17.55 -1.39
CA PHE A 244 -9.19 -17.06 -2.20
C PHE A 244 -7.86 -17.08 -1.42
N LEU A 245 -7.92 -16.84 -0.10
CA LEU A 245 -6.80 -16.90 0.84
C LEU A 245 -6.13 -18.28 0.89
N ASP A 246 -6.88 -19.35 0.61
CA ASP A 246 -6.34 -20.71 0.57
C ASP A 246 -5.40 -20.91 -0.64
N TYR A 247 -5.51 -20.07 -1.66
CA TYR A 247 -4.72 -20.17 -2.90
C TYR A 247 -3.55 -19.19 -2.98
N ILE A 248 -3.47 -18.17 -2.12
CA ILE A 248 -2.31 -17.25 -2.11
C ILE A 248 -1.01 -18.04 -1.88
N GLY A 249 -0.03 -17.83 -2.76
CA GLY A 249 1.24 -18.56 -2.80
C GLY A 249 1.19 -19.89 -3.56
N SER A 250 0.02 -20.29 -4.09
CA SER A 250 -0.16 -21.51 -4.88
C SER A 250 -1.39 -21.37 -5.78
N LEU A 251 -1.44 -20.31 -6.59
CA LEU A 251 -2.63 -19.96 -7.34
C LEU A 251 -2.89 -20.97 -8.47
N PRO A 252 -4.11 -21.54 -8.56
CA PRO A 252 -4.47 -22.42 -9.66
C PRO A 252 -4.80 -21.60 -10.92
N PRO A 253 -4.72 -22.22 -12.11
CA PRO A 253 -5.32 -21.68 -13.31
C PRO A 253 -6.79 -21.30 -13.12
N ILE A 254 -7.16 -20.12 -13.58
CA ILE A 254 -8.53 -19.61 -13.60
C ILE A 254 -9.27 -20.25 -14.79
N ASN A 255 -10.61 -20.29 -14.73
CA ASN A 255 -11.42 -20.73 -15.86
C ASN A 255 -11.10 -19.88 -17.11
N PRO A 256 -10.72 -20.50 -18.25
CA PRO A 256 -10.52 -19.77 -19.51
C PRO A 256 -11.69 -18.86 -19.91
N ASP A 257 -12.94 -19.24 -19.62
CA ASP A 257 -14.11 -18.40 -19.93
C ASP A 257 -14.03 -17.01 -19.30
N ILE A 258 -13.56 -16.93 -18.06
CA ILE A 258 -13.35 -15.67 -17.33
C ILE A 258 -12.21 -14.89 -17.98
N ILE A 259 -11.14 -15.58 -18.39
CA ILE A 259 -9.96 -14.95 -19.01
C ILE A 259 -10.33 -14.32 -20.36
N TYR A 260 -11.18 -14.98 -21.16
CA TYR A 260 -11.63 -14.45 -22.45
C TYR A 260 -12.43 -13.16 -22.35
N GLU A 261 -13.06 -12.90 -21.21
CA GLU A 261 -13.73 -11.62 -20.95
C GLU A 261 -12.75 -10.48 -20.72
N PHE A 262 -11.56 -10.77 -20.19
CA PHE A 262 -10.55 -9.76 -19.93
C PHE A 262 -9.84 -9.32 -21.22
N ASN A 263 -9.69 -8.02 -21.37
CA ASN A 263 -8.98 -7.44 -22.50
C ASN A 263 -7.46 -7.38 -22.23
N ILE A 264 -6.80 -8.53 -22.10
CA ILE A 264 -5.35 -8.64 -21.82
C ILE A 264 -4.60 -8.93 -23.12
N ASP A 265 -3.52 -8.18 -23.39
CA ASP A 265 -2.52 -8.57 -24.39
C ASP A 265 -1.54 -9.56 -23.77
N ILE A 266 -1.79 -10.84 -23.98
CA ILE A 266 -0.94 -11.92 -23.48
C ILE A 266 0.48 -11.85 -24.04
N ALA A 267 0.65 -11.41 -25.28
CA ALA A 267 1.98 -11.32 -25.89
C ALA A 267 2.80 -10.21 -25.23
N ASN A 268 2.20 -9.03 -25.03
CA ASN A 268 2.87 -7.93 -24.33
C ASN A 268 3.11 -8.25 -22.86
N LEU A 269 2.18 -8.91 -22.17
CA LEU A 269 2.41 -9.39 -20.81
C LEU A 269 3.64 -10.30 -20.77
N LYS A 270 3.74 -11.32 -21.63
CA LYS A 270 4.91 -12.21 -21.68
C LYS A 270 6.21 -11.43 -21.96
N ASN A 271 6.19 -10.56 -22.97
CA ASN A 271 7.36 -9.79 -23.39
C ASN A 271 7.77 -8.71 -22.37
N SER A 272 6.85 -8.29 -21.49
CA SER A 272 7.13 -7.25 -20.50
C SER A 272 8.25 -7.65 -19.55
N MET A 273 8.40 -8.95 -19.27
CA MET A 273 9.46 -9.45 -18.39
C MET A 273 10.85 -9.33 -19.02
N ASP A 274 10.96 -9.48 -20.34
CA ASP A 274 12.22 -9.30 -21.08
C ASP A 274 12.65 -7.85 -21.16
N VAL A 275 11.69 -6.97 -21.47
CA VAL A 275 11.98 -5.55 -21.73
C VAL A 275 12.23 -4.78 -20.44
N ASN A 276 11.67 -5.26 -19.32
CA ASN A 276 11.65 -4.55 -18.05
C ASN A 276 12.36 -5.31 -16.92
N LEU A 277 13.44 -6.03 -17.20
CA LEU A 277 14.17 -6.79 -16.17
C LEU A 277 14.59 -5.92 -14.98
N GLU A 278 14.94 -4.65 -15.22
CA GLU A 278 15.27 -3.66 -14.19
C GLU A 278 14.09 -3.24 -13.30
N PHE A 279 12.85 -3.51 -13.72
CA PHE A 279 11.64 -3.21 -12.94
C PHE A 279 11.29 -4.31 -11.92
N LEU A 280 12.00 -5.45 -11.95
CA LEU A 280 11.70 -6.63 -11.14
C LEU A 280 12.24 -6.51 -9.70
N ASN A 281 11.41 -5.94 -8.82
CA ASN A 281 11.47 -6.18 -7.38
C ASN A 281 10.64 -7.42 -6.99
N LEU A 282 10.68 -7.81 -5.71
CA LEU A 282 9.93 -8.97 -5.23
C LEU A 282 8.41 -8.84 -5.48
N GLU A 283 7.84 -7.64 -5.34
CA GLU A 283 6.41 -7.40 -5.59
C GLU A 283 6.02 -7.66 -7.05
N ASN A 284 6.71 -7.03 -8.00
CA ASN A 284 6.44 -7.17 -9.42
C ASN A 284 6.68 -8.61 -9.90
N LEU A 285 7.74 -9.24 -9.40
CA LEU A 285 8.05 -10.63 -9.70
C LEU A 285 6.97 -11.58 -9.18
N PHE A 286 6.48 -11.36 -7.95
CA PHE A 286 5.35 -12.11 -7.40
C PHE A 286 4.10 -11.94 -8.27
N TYR A 287 3.70 -10.70 -8.56
CA TYR A 287 2.50 -10.45 -9.34
C TYR A 287 2.59 -11.09 -10.72
N PHE A 288 3.71 -10.92 -11.42
CA PHE A 288 3.90 -11.55 -12.72
C PHE A 288 3.73 -13.06 -12.66
N ILE A 289 4.45 -13.73 -11.75
CA ILE A 289 4.42 -15.21 -11.63
C ILE A 289 3.01 -15.69 -11.30
N SER A 290 2.36 -15.06 -10.33
CA SER A 290 1.00 -15.41 -9.93
C SER A 290 -0.01 -15.17 -11.06
N ILE A 291 0.12 -14.08 -11.82
CA ILE A 291 -0.71 -13.81 -13.00
C ILE A 291 -0.48 -14.89 -14.06
N SER A 292 0.77 -15.21 -14.40
CA SER A 292 1.08 -16.27 -15.37
C SER A 292 0.46 -17.61 -14.96
N ARG A 293 0.53 -17.98 -13.68
CA ARG A 293 -0.12 -19.19 -13.16
C ARG A 293 -1.64 -19.13 -13.26
N MET A 294 -2.27 -18.02 -12.88
CA MET A 294 -3.71 -17.82 -13.00
C MET A 294 -4.19 -17.87 -14.45
N LEU A 295 -3.36 -17.43 -15.40
CA LEU A 295 -3.67 -17.43 -16.83
C LEU A 295 -3.27 -18.73 -17.56
N ASP A 296 -2.70 -19.71 -16.84
CA ASP A 296 -2.12 -20.94 -17.41
C ASP A 296 -1.08 -20.69 -18.51
N ILE A 297 -0.24 -19.69 -18.28
CA ILE A 297 0.82 -19.28 -19.19
C ILE A 297 2.15 -19.80 -18.67
N GLU A 298 2.93 -20.44 -19.55
CA GLU A 298 4.30 -20.83 -19.25
C GLU A 298 5.15 -19.59 -18.90
N LEU A 299 5.87 -19.68 -17.78
CA LEU A 299 6.76 -18.62 -17.33
C LEU A 299 7.89 -18.43 -18.33
N PHE A 300 8.13 -17.18 -18.69
CA PHE A 300 9.23 -16.83 -19.58
C PHE A 300 10.60 -17.15 -18.95
N LEU A 301 10.80 -16.73 -17.69
CA LEU A 301 12.02 -17.01 -16.95
C LEU A 301 12.02 -18.42 -16.37
N LYS A 302 13.18 -19.08 -16.46
CA LYS A 302 13.39 -20.36 -15.78
C LYS A 302 13.47 -20.15 -14.28
N PRO A 303 13.12 -21.16 -13.45
CA PRO A 303 13.20 -21.06 -12.00
C PRO A 303 14.56 -20.57 -11.47
N LYS A 304 15.67 -20.93 -12.13
CA LYS A 304 17.02 -20.47 -11.74
C LYS A 304 17.23 -18.96 -11.91
N GLU A 305 16.64 -18.35 -12.93
CA GLU A 305 16.73 -16.91 -13.19
C GLU A 305 15.90 -16.14 -12.18
N ILE A 306 14.69 -16.64 -11.89
CA ILE A 306 13.83 -16.07 -10.84
C ILE A 306 14.53 -16.13 -9.47
N ILE A 307 15.19 -17.25 -9.14
CA ILE A 307 16.00 -17.37 -7.92
C ILE A 307 17.13 -16.34 -7.89
N ALA A 308 17.82 -16.11 -9.01
CA ALA A 308 18.91 -15.14 -9.08
C ALA A 308 18.42 -13.71 -8.81
N ILE A 309 17.23 -13.34 -9.31
CA ILE A 309 16.60 -12.06 -9.01
C ILE A 309 16.21 -11.99 -7.53
N ALA A 310 15.49 -13.00 -7.01
CA ALA A 310 15.04 -13.03 -5.62
C ALA A 310 16.20 -12.95 -4.60
N LYS A 311 17.37 -13.53 -4.94
CA LYS A 311 18.58 -13.47 -4.11
C LYS A 311 19.11 -12.05 -3.91
N ASN A 312 18.78 -11.10 -4.79
CA ASN A 312 19.16 -9.69 -4.60
C ASN A 312 18.36 -8.97 -3.51
N TYR A 313 17.32 -9.61 -3.01
CA TYR A 313 16.39 -9.06 -2.01
C TYR A 313 16.47 -9.85 -0.71
N VAL A 314 17.68 -10.28 -0.33
CA VAL A 314 17.93 -11.07 0.87
C VAL A 314 19.06 -10.45 1.68
N ASN A 315 18.75 -10.17 2.95
CA ASN A 315 19.69 -9.71 3.97
C ASN A 315 19.68 -10.70 5.13
N GLY A 316 20.85 -11.20 5.53
CA GLY A 316 20.96 -12.15 6.64
C GLY A 316 20.16 -13.45 6.44
N LYS A 317 20.02 -13.92 5.19
CA LYS A 317 19.17 -15.08 4.80
C LYS A 317 17.66 -14.91 5.00
N ILE A 318 17.20 -13.67 5.20
CA ILE A 318 15.79 -13.30 5.30
C ILE A 318 15.49 -12.30 4.17
N PHE A 319 14.29 -12.33 3.60
CA PHE A 319 13.94 -11.39 2.55
C PHE A 319 13.81 -9.95 3.07
N SER A 320 14.14 -8.98 2.22
CA SER A 320 14.18 -7.54 2.50
C SER A 320 13.97 -6.73 1.21
N ALA A 321 13.73 -5.42 1.33
CA ALA A 321 13.54 -4.54 0.17
C ALA A 321 14.80 -4.41 -0.73
N SER A 322 15.98 -4.65 -0.16
CA SER A 322 17.28 -4.72 -0.85
C SER A 322 18.28 -5.49 0.02
N LYS A 323 19.50 -5.77 -0.47
CA LYS A 323 20.56 -6.42 0.33
C LYS A 323 20.96 -5.64 1.59
N GLU A 324 20.78 -4.33 1.57
CA GLU A 324 21.20 -3.42 2.66
C GLU A 324 20.04 -3.08 3.60
N SER A 325 18.80 -3.23 3.13
CA SER A 325 17.61 -2.95 3.91
C SER A 325 17.39 -4.00 5.01
N THR A 326 16.82 -3.56 6.13
CA THR A 326 16.35 -4.47 7.19
C THR A 326 15.21 -5.36 6.67
N PRO A 327 15.16 -6.64 7.07
CA PRO A 327 14.02 -7.49 6.76
C PRO A 327 12.69 -6.94 7.25
N ASP A 328 11.63 -7.17 6.48
CA ASP A 328 10.26 -6.75 6.81
C ASP A 328 9.22 -7.82 6.39
N PRO A 329 8.03 -7.86 6.99
CA PRO A 329 7.01 -8.85 6.66
C PRO A 329 6.53 -8.85 5.21
N ILE A 330 6.54 -7.70 4.53
CA ILE A 330 5.98 -7.53 3.18
C ILE A 330 6.91 -8.19 2.16
N ASN A 331 8.21 -7.90 2.22
CA ASN A 331 9.19 -8.53 1.34
C ASN A 331 9.36 -10.03 1.64
N ASN A 332 9.24 -10.44 2.91
CA ASN A 332 9.15 -11.86 3.26
C ASN A 332 7.94 -12.54 2.62
N PHE A 333 6.79 -11.88 2.59
CA PHE A 333 5.62 -12.42 1.91
C PHE A 333 5.89 -12.63 0.43
N PHE A 334 6.36 -11.61 -0.28
CA PHE A 334 6.60 -11.72 -1.72
C PHE A 334 7.64 -12.79 -2.05
N GLY A 335 8.76 -12.82 -1.32
CA GLY A 335 9.81 -13.83 -1.50
C GLY A 335 9.32 -15.25 -1.24
N LEU A 336 8.63 -15.50 -0.12
CA LEU A 336 8.05 -16.80 0.19
C LEU A 336 6.98 -17.21 -0.81
N ALA A 337 6.12 -16.28 -1.24
CA ALA A 337 5.07 -16.54 -2.21
C ALA A 337 5.68 -16.92 -3.57
N ILE A 338 6.71 -16.23 -4.06
CA ILE A 338 7.43 -16.61 -5.29
C ILE A 338 7.95 -18.04 -5.21
N LEU A 339 8.64 -18.38 -4.12
CA LEU A 339 9.20 -19.72 -3.95
C LEU A 339 8.10 -20.79 -3.82
N SER A 340 6.99 -20.45 -3.17
CA SER A 340 5.82 -21.32 -3.06
C SER A 340 5.17 -21.56 -4.43
N GLU A 341 5.01 -20.49 -5.23
CA GLU A 341 4.41 -20.58 -6.56
C GLU A 341 5.25 -21.46 -7.51
N LEU A 342 6.56 -21.44 -7.35
CA LEU A 342 7.49 -22.30 -8.09
C LEU A 342 7.64 -23.72 -7.49
N ASN A 343 6.93 -24.01 -6.40
CA ASN A 343 7.05 -25.25 -5.63
C ASN A 343 8.51 -25.54 -5.25
N LEU A 344 9.20 -24.51 -4.73
CA LEU A 344 10.60 -24.58 -4.34
C LEU A 344 10.80 -24.54 -2.82
N LEU A 345 9.81 -24.08 -2.04
CA LEU A 345 9.86 -24.12 -0.58
C LEU A 345 10.16 -25.55 -0.10
N TYR A 346 11.16 -25.70 0.79
CA TYR A 346 11.66 -26.97 1.33
C TYR A 346 12.28 -27.96 0.32
N LYS A 347 12.58 -27.54 -0.92
CA LYS A 347 13.49 -28.31 -1.77
C LYS A 347 14.92 -28.13 -1.26
N GLU A 348 15.70 -29.22 -1.28
CA GLU A 348 17.06 -29.34 -0.70
C GLU A 348 18.11 -28.35 -1.25
N ASN A 349 17.76 -27.44 -2.17
CA ASN A 349 18.70 -26.61 -2.94
C ASN A 349 18.53 -25.09 -2.76
N ILE A 350 17.72 -24.61 -1.79
CA ILE A 350 17.62 -23.17 -1.51
C ILE A 350 18.60 -22.78 -0.39
N GLU A 351 19.82 -22.41 -0.75
CA GLU A 351 20.87 -22.04 0.23
C GLU A 351 20.84 -20.56 0.64
N PHE A 352 20.20 -19.70 -0.15
CA PHE A 352 20.29 -18.25 0.02
C PHE A 352 19.35 -17.67 1.08
N ILE A 353 18.34 -18.44 1.51
CA ILE A 353 17.45 -18.09 2.63
C ILE A 353 17.47 -19.20 3.68
N ASP A 354 17.05 -18.85 4.90
CA ASP A 354 16.83 -19.80 6.00
C ASP A 354 15.38 -19.70 6.46
N LEU A 355 14.60 -20.76 6.23
CA LEU A 355 13.18 -20.79 6.57
C LEU A 355 12.94 -20.77 8.09
N MET A 356 13.87 -21.28 8.90
CA MET A 356 13.76 -21.22 10.35
C MET A 356 14.01 -19.80 10.85
N ASP A 357 14.99 -19.09 10.28
CA ASP A 357 15.26 -17.70 10.65
C ASP A 357 14.13 -16.78 10.18
N ILE A 358 13.57 -16.99 8.98
CA ILE A 358 12.36 -16.30 8.52
C ILE A 358 11.20 -16.57 9.47
N GLN A 359 10.95 -17.83 9.85
CA GLN A 359 9.90 -18.16 10.80
C GLN A 359 10.11 -17.45 12.15
N ARG A 360 11.33 -17.47 12.70
CA ARG A 360 11.65 -16.79 13.97
C ARG A 360 11.43 -15.29 13.89
N PHE A 361 11.83 -14.67 12.78
CA PHE A 361 11.58 -13.25 12.51
C PHE A 361 10.08 -12.95 12.53
N LEU A 362 9.27 -13.68 11.75
CA LEU A 362 7.81 -13.50 11.69
C LEU A 362 7.13 -13.75 13.05
N GLU A 363 7.61 -14.73 13.81
CA GLU A 363 7.13 -15.00 15.17
C GLU A 363 7.48 -13.86 16.13
N SER A 364 8.65 -13.23 15.97
CA SER A 364 9.04 -12.07 16.77
C SER A 364 8.19 -10.84 16.47
N GLU A 365 7.80 -10.62 15.21
CA GLU A 365 6.88 -9.55 14.80
C GLU A 365 5.49 -9.68 15.44
N LEU A 366 5.06 -10.91 15.78
CA LEU A 366 3.77 -11.18 16.45
C LEU A 366 3.88 -11.28 17.98
N LYS A 367 5.09 -11.24 18.56
CA LYS A 367 5.29 -11.43 20.00
C LYS A 367 4.63 -10.31 20.82
N ASP A 368 4.87 -9.07 20.41
CA ASP A 368 4.27 -7.87 21.00
C ASP A 368 3.18 -7.34 20.05
N PHE A 369 2.17 -8.18 19.80
CA PHE A 369 1.15 -7.94 18.79
C PHE A 369 0.41 -6.60 19.00
N ILE A 370 0.54 -5.71 18.02
CA ILE A 370 -0.19 -4.43 17.94
C ILE A 370 -1.26 -4.58 16.84
N PRO A 371 -2.55 -4.72 17.19
CA PRO A 371 -3.63 -4.96 16.22
C PRO A 371 -3.70 -3.90 15.12
N GLU A 372 -3.40 -2.65 15.49
CA GLU A 372 -3.46 -1.49 14.60
C GLU A 372 -2.39 -1.51 13.51
N LYS A 373 -1.31 -2.30 13.64
CA LYS A 373 -0.35 -2.57 12.55
C LYS A 373 -0.92 -3.57 11.54
N LEU A 374 -2.17 -3.34 11.12
CA LEU A 374 -3.00 -4.32 10.42
C LEU A 374 -2.36 -4.80 9.11
N HIS A 375 -1.79 -3.89 8.33
CA HIS A 375 -1.10 -4.19 7.08
C HIS A 375 0.09 -5.15 7.27
N LEU A 376 0.94 -4.85 8.26
CA LEU A 376 2.08 -5.71 8.58
C LEU A 376 1.59 -7.05 9.14
N ASN A 377 0.60 -7.04 10.04
CA ASN A 377 0.00 -8.25 10.59
C ASN A 377 -0.55 -9.16 9.49
N PHE A 378 -1.22 -8.59 8.49
CA PHE A 378 -1.75 -9.32 7.35
C PHE A 378 -0.65 -10.07 6.58
N PHE A 379 0.44 -9.39 6.23
CA PHE A 379 1.57 -10.02 5.55
C PHE A 379 2.30 -11.04 6.43
N THR A 380 2.50 -10.75 7.72
CA THR A 380 3.11 -11.68 8.67
C THR A 380 2.31 -12.98 8.78
N ILE A 381 0.99 -12.88 8.93
CA ILE A 381 0.10 -14.04 9.01
C ILE A 381 0.09 -14.81 7.68
N LEU A 382 0.07 -14.12 6.53
CA LEU A 382 0.18 -14.77 5.23
C LEU A 382 1.48 -15.56 5.07
N CYS A 383 2.62 -15.00 5.48
CA CYS A 383 3.91 -15.70 5.46
C CYS A 383 3.84 -17.01 6.26
N LEU A 384 3.35 -16.93 7.50
CA LEU A 384 3.18 -18.10 8.36
C LEU A 384 2.26 -19.14 7.74
N LYS A 385 1.18 -18.71 7.05
CA LYS A 385 0.29 -19.62 6.31
C LYS A 385 0.93 -20.25 5.09
N ILE A 386 1.78 -19.54 4.36
CA ILE A 386 2.55 -20.12 3.26
C ILE A 386 3.50 -21.19 3.81
N LEU A 387 4.26 -20.88 4.87
CA LEU A 387 5.16 -21.83 5.52
C LEU A 387 4.40 -23.09 6.02
N GLU A 388 3.25 -22.91 6.67
CA GLU A 388 2.39 -24.01 7.14
C GLU A 388 1.91 -24.89 5.96
N LYS A 389 1.40 -24.28 4.88
CA LYS A 389 0.93 -25.01 3.68
C LYS A 389 2.04 -25.81 3.00
N SER A 390 3.27 -25.31 3.05
CA SER A 390 4.45 -25.96 2.48
C SER A 390 5.09 -27.01 3.41
N GLY A 391 4.49 -27.29 4.57
CA GLY A 391 4.93 -28.36 5.49
C GLY A 391 5.68 -27.89 6.73
N GLY A 392 5.81 -26.57 6.94
CA GLY A 392 6.40 -25.99 8.14
C GLY A 392 5.52 -26.22 9.38
N ILE A 393 6.14 -26.42 10.54
CA ILE A 393 5.44 -26.58 11.82
C ILE A 393 5.23 -25.19 12.42
N ILE A 394 4.03 -24.65 12.24
CA ILE A 394 3.64 -23.33 12.74
C ILE A 394 2.62 -23.49 13.87
N ALA A 395 2.87 -22.84 15.01
CA ALA A 395 1.94 -22.88 16.13
C ALA A 395 0.65 -22.09 15.80
N PRO A 396 -0.54 -22.57 16.19
CA PRO A 396 -1.78 -21.82 16.00
C PRO A 396 -1.73 -20.45 16.66
N LYS A 397 -2.20 -19.42 15.95
CA LYS A 397 -2.23 -18.01 16.40
C LYS A 397 -3.64 -17.52 16.74
N THR A 398 -4.52 -18.44 17.13
CA THR A 398 -5.94 -18.15 17.40
C THR A 398 -6.14 -17.17 18.56
N ASN A 399 -5.16 -17.04 19.45
CA ASN A 399 -5.13 -16.05 20.52
C ASN A 399 -5.16 -14.60 20.01
N LEU A 400 -4.70 -14.33 18.79
CA LEU A 400 -4.67 -12.98 18.21
C LEU A 400 -6.05 -12.52 17.69
N ILE A 401 -6.99 -13.47 17.49
CA ILE A 401 -8.28 -13.22 16.83
C ILE A 401 -9.08 -12.14 17.56
N ASN A 402 -9.20 -12.24 18.88
CA ASN A 402 -10.03 -11.31 19.66
C ASN A 402 -9.56 -9.86 19.51
N SER A 403 -8.24 -9.64 19.45
CA SER A 403 -7.68 -8.30 19.29
C SER A 403 -7.97 -7.72 17.90
N ILE A 404 -7.97 -8.56 16.86
CA ILE A 404 -8.33 -8.13 15.50
C ILE A 404 -9.84 -7.94 15.33
N LEU A 405 -10.66 -8.78 15.96
CA LEU A 405 -12.13 -8.66 15.95
C LEU A 405 -12.60 -7.35 16.60
N ASN A 406 -11.92 -6.93 17.67
CA ASN A 406 -12.27 -5.72 18.41
C ASN A 406 -11.59 -4.46 17.85
N LEU A 407 -10.77 -4.60 16.80
CA LEU A 407 -10.07 -3.47 16.18
C LEU A 407 -11.07 -2.54 15.48
N ASP A 408 -11.12 -1.29 15.93
CA ASP A 408 -11.85 -0.24 15.24
C ASP A 408 -11.00 0.33 14.10
N ILE A 409 -11.13 -0.28 12.91
CA ILE A 409 -10.45 0.13 11.68
C ILE A 409 -10.93 1.47 11.12
N PHE A 410 -11.93 2.12 11.75
CA PHE A 410 -12.38 3.46 11.38
C PHE A 410 -12.03 4.51 12.44
N SER A 411 -11.28 4.13 13.48
CA SER A 411 -10.80 5.04 14.52
C SER A 411 -9.60 5.86 14.03
N ASN A 412 -9.48 7.11 14.52
CA ASN A 412 -8.34 7.99 14.25
C ASN A 412 -7.11 7.63 15.12
N SER A 413 -6.82 6.34 15.35
CA SER A 413 -5.66 5.92 16.16
C SER A 413 -4.37 6.13 15.37
N GLU A 414 -3.23 6.33 16.06
CA GLU A 414 -1.96 6.67 15.40
C GLU A 414 -1.43 5.63 14.41
N ASN A 415 -1.84 4.38 14.59
CA ASN A 415 -1.45 3.25 13.77
C ASN A 415 -2.50 2.89 12.70
N ILE A 416 -3.71 3.48 12.78
CA ILE A 416 -4.79 3.46 11.78
C ILE A 416 -5.00 4.90 11.28
N LYS A 417 -3.91 5.66 11.06
CA LYS A 417 -3.94 7.02 10.43
C LYS A 417 -4.26 6.98 8.92
N GLU A 418 -4.59 5.78 8.49
CA GLU A 418 -4.72 5.21 7.17
C GLU A 418 -6.04 5.43 6.40
N ASP A 419 -6.41 6.52 5.72
CA ASP A 419 -7.74 6.56 5.03
C ASP A 419 -7.79 5.71 3.74
N ASN A 420 -7.63 4.37 3.86
CA ASN A 420 -7.91 3.38 2.83
C ASN A 420 -8.87 2.31 3.39
N PRO A 421 -10.13 2.68 3.66
CA PRO A 421 -11.09 1.83 4.35
C PRO A 421 -11.34 0.51 3.61
N ILE A 422 -11.14 0.46 2.29
CA ILE A 422 -11.32 -0.76 1.50
C ILE A 422 -10.19 -1.75 1.79
N LEU A 423 -8.95 -1.28 1.84
CA LEU A 423 -7.82 -2.13 2.19
C LEU A 423 -7.92 -2.61 3.63
N ASP A 424 -8.22 -1.71 4.58
CA ASP A 424 -8.30 -2.06 6.00
C ASP A 424 -9.40 -3.08 6.28
N ILE A 425 -10.58 -2.92 5.65
CA ILE A 425 -11.66 -3.92 5.75
C ILE A 425 -11.19 -5.28 5.22
N LEU A 426 -10.54 -5.30 4.05
CA LEU A 426 -10.06 -6.54 3.45
C LEU A 426 -9.04 -7.23 4.37
N GLU A 427 -8.06 -6.50 4.86
CA GLU A 427 -6.97 -7.03 5.68
C GLU A 427 -7.46 -7.51 7.03
N GLN A 428 -8.39 -6.81 7.68
CA GLN A 428 -8.99 -7.26 8.93
C GLN A 428 -9.76 -8.56 8.74
N LEU A 429 -10.65 -8.63 7.75
CA LEU A 429 -11.41 -9.84 7.45
C LEU A 429 -10.50 -10.99 7.04
N ALA A 430 -9.47 -10.71 6.25
CA ALA A 430 -8.52 -11.72 5.82
C ALA A 430 -7.70 -12.25 7.00
N CYS A 431 -7.18 -11.39 7.89
CA CYS A 431 -6.49 -11.81 9.11
C CYS A 431 -7.39 -12.72 9.95
N ILE A 432 -8.64 -12.32 10.18
CA ILE A 432 -9.60 -13.13 10.94
C ILE A 432 -9.76 -14.52 10.30
N ARG A 433 -9.96 -14.60 8.98
CA ARG A 433 -10.14 -15.87 8.25
C ARG A 433 -8.88 -16.72 8.17
N LEU A 434 -7.70 -16.10 8.09
CA LEU A 434 -6.41 -16.80 8.11
C LEU A 434 -6.16 -17.41 9.50
N LEU A 435 -6.45 -16.68 10.58
CA LEU A 435 -6.27 -17.17 11.95
C LEU A 435 -7.31 -18.23 12.35
N ASP A 436 -8.58 -18.02 11.98
CA ASP A 436 -9.66 -18.99 12.13
C ASP A 436 -10.69 -18.83 11.00
N ASN A 437 -10.70 -19.82 10.10
CA ASN A 437 -11.63 -19.83 8.98
C ASN A 437 -13.11 -19.90 9.40
N LYS A 438 -13.42 -20.36 10.62
CA LYS A 438 -14.78 -20.45 11.17
C LYS A 438 -15.19 -19.23 12.02
N ALA A 439 -14.31 -18.25 12.20
CA ALA A 439 -14.61 -17.07 12.99
C ALA A 439 -15.90 -16.37 12.52
N ASN A 440 -16.70 -15.91 13.48
CA ASN A 440 -17.98 -15.28 13.21
C ASN A 440 -17.82 -13.79 12.87
N VAL A 441 -17.95 -13.47 11.58
CA VAL A 441 -17.86 -12.09 11.05
C VAL A 441 -19.23 -11.42 10.87
N SER A 442 -20.32 -11.99 11.41
CA SER A 442 -21.69 -11.49 11.18
C SER A 442 -21.91 -10.04 11.61
N HIS A 443 -21.27 -9.61 12.70
CA HIS A 443 -21.36 -8.24 13.22
C HIS A 443 -20.76 -7.19 12.26
N PHE A 444 -19.82 -7.57 11.40
CA PHE A 444 -19.23 -6.68 10.40
C PHE A 444 -20.12 -6.49 9.15
N LYS A 445 -21.03 -7.43 8.87
CA LYS A 445 -21.76 -7.49 7.58
C LYS A 445 -22.46 -6.18 7.25
N SER A 446 -23.30 -5.66 8.15
CA SER A 446 -24.07 -4.43 7.90
C SER A 446 -23.18 -3.20 7.79
N LEU A 447 -22.21 -3.06 8.70
CA LEU A 447 -21.30 -1.92 8.76
C LEU A 447 -20.43 -1.83 7.51
N TYR A 448 -19.78 -2.93 7.14
CA TYR A 448 -18.81 -2.93 6.04
C TYR A 448 -19.49 -2.83 4.68
N ILE A 449 -20.63 -3.48 4.47
CA ILE A 449 -21.42 -3.26 3.25
C ILE A 449 -21.90 -1.82 3.14
N SER A 450 -22.34 -1.19 4.24
CA SER A 450 -22.73 0.22 4.22
C SER A 450 -21.56 1.11 3.78
N LYS A 451 -20.34 0.84 4.28
CA LYS A 451 -19.13 1.57 3.88
C LYS A 451 -18.76 1.34 2.41
N LEU A 452 -18.81 0.09 1.93
CA LEU A 452 -18.59 -0.22 0.51
C LEU A 452 -19.58 0.54 -0.38
N LYS A 453 -20.89 0.49 -0.06
CA LYS A 453 -21.94 1.18 -0.81
C LYS A 453 -21.74 2.69 -0.89
N LYS A 454 -21.28 3.32 0.19
CA LYS A 454 -20.95 4.77 0.22
C LYS A 454 -19.72 5.13 -0.60
N SER A 455 -18.85 4.16 -0.86
CA SER A 455 -17.60 4.35 -1.63
C SER A 455 -17.81 4.12 -3.13
N ILE A 456 -19.00 3.69 -3.55
CA ILE A 456 -19.38 3.55 -4.96
C ILE A 456 -19.59 4.95 -5.53
N THR A 457 -18.79 5.30 -6.54
CA THR A 457 -18.87 6.56 -7.28
C THR A 457 -19.99 6.51 -8.32
N ALA A 458 -20.31 7.65 -8.94
CA ALA A 458 -21.31 7.73 -10.00
C ALA A 458 -20.98 6.82 -11.21
N ASN A 459 -19.70 6.49 -11.40
CA ASN A 459 -19.21 5.61 -12.46
C ASN A 459 -19.31 4.12 -12.11
N GLY A 460 -19.81 3.78 -10.92
CA GLY A 460 -19.99 2.40 -10.45
C GLY A 460 -18.72 1.76 -9.86
N PHE A 461 -17.63 2.50 -9.71
CA PHE A 461 -16.38 2.03 -9.09
C PHE A 461 -16.36 2.30 -7.59
N ILE A 462 -15.58 1.51 -6.87
CA ILE A 462 -15.15 1.89 -5.53
C ILE A 462 -14.01 2.91 -5.67
N ASN A 463 -14.24 4.14 -5.19
CA ASN A 463 -13.27 5.24 -5.22
C ASN A 463 -12.66 5.54 -6.61
N ASP A 464 -13.35 5.20 -7.70
CA ASP A 464 -12.81 5.25 -9.08
C ASP A 464 -11.54 4.41 -9.31
N ARG A 465 -11.30 3.37 -8.48
CA ARG A 465 -10.12 2.50 -8.54
C ARG A 465 -10.50 1.04 -8.82
N ILE A 466 -9.84 0.43 -9.81
CA ILE A 466 -10.05 -0.99 -10.19
C ILE A 466 -9.62 -1.92 -9.06
N THR A 467 -8.46 -1.68 -8.47
CA THR A 467 -7.94 -2.48 -7.36
C THR A 467 -8.91 -2.46 -6.17
N ASP A 468 -9.46 -1.30 -5.82
CA ASP A 468 -10.41 -1.20 -4.70
C ASP A 468 -11.75 -1.86 -5.04
N SER A 469 -12.18 -1.80 -6.30
CA SER A 469 -13.38 -2.51 -6.78
C SER A 469 -13.20 -4.03 -6.70
N ALA A 470 -12.02 -4.54 -7.07
CA ALA A 470 -11.67 -5.97 -6.95
C ALA A 470 -11.58 -6.40 -5.48
N ARG A 471 -10.98 -5.58 -4.62
CA ARG A 471 -10.93 -5.81 -3.17
C ARG A 471 -12.33 -5.82 -2.54
N ALA A 472 -13.23 -4.93 -2.97
CA ALA A 472 -14.61 -4.92 -2.51
C ALA A 472 -15.36 -6.21 -2.84
N LEU A 473 -15.12 -6.81 -4.01
CA LEU A 473 -15.63 -8.16 -4.32
C LEU A 473 -15.07 -9.19 -3.33
N LEU A 474 -13.77 -9.21 -3.09
CA LEU A 474 -13.18 -10.14 -2.11
C LEU A 474 -13.72 -9.93 -0.69
N ILE A 475 -14.00 -8.69 -0.28
CA ILE A 475 -14.67 -8.37 0.99
C ILE A 475 -16.07 -8.98 1.05
N ILE A 476 -16.88 -8.79 0.01
CA ILE A 476 -18.23 -9.36 -0.07
C ILE A 476 -18.19 -10.89 -0.01
N ASP A 477 -17.17 -11.52 -0.59
CA ASP A 477 -16.91 -12.95 -0.47
C ASP A 477 -16.58 -13.37 0.98
N LEU A 478 -15.65 -12.68 1.65
CA LEU A 478 -15.26 -12.97 3.04
C LEU A 478 -16.41 -12.80 4.06
N LEU A 479 -17.32 -11.87 3.76
CA LEU A 479 -18.55 -11.63 4.52
C LEU A 479 -19.67 -12.64 4.20
N ASP A 480 -19.48 -13.53 3.22
CA ASP A 480 -20.51 -14.44 2.72
C ASP A 480 -21.81 -13.69 2.36
N LEU A 481 -21.66 -12.67 1.51
CA LEU A 481 -22.76 -11.79 1.06
C LEU A 481 -22.96 -11.78 -0.45
N LYS A 482 -22.23 -12.64 -1.18
CA LYS A 482 -22.30 -12.79 -2.64
C LYS A 482 -23.71 -12.87 -3.21
N LYS A 483 -24.60 -13.66 -2.58
CA LYS A 483 -26.00 -13.81 -3.00
C LYS A 483 -26.87 -12.61 -2.62
N ALA A 484 -26.66 -12.07 -1.42
CA ALA A 484 -27.46 -10.95 -0.90
C ALA A 484 -27.14 -9.63 -1.64
N GLU A 485 -25.89 -9.44 -2.04
CA GLU A 485 -25.39 -8.24 -2.71
C GLU A 485 -25.08 -8.52 -4.20
N TYR A 486 -25.87 -9.41 -4.83
CA TYR A 486 -25.69 -9.85 -6.21
C TYR A 486 -25.55 -8.68 -7.19
N ALA A 487 -26.43 -7.68 -7.10
CA ALA A 487 -26.45 -6.54 -8.02
C ALA A 487 -25.14 -5.73 -7.98
N ILE A 488 -24.61 -5.49 -6.78
CA ILE A 488 -23.33 -4.80 -6.60
C ILE A 488 -22.18 -5.64 -7.15
N CYS A 489 -22.18 -6.94 -6.83
CA CYS A 489 -21.16 -7.86 -7.35
C CYS A 489 -21.14 -7.84 -8.88
N GLN A 490 -22.32 -7.90 -9.52
CA GLN A 490 -22.45 -7.87 -10.97
C GLN A 490 -21.96 -6.57 -11.60
N SER A 491 -22.31 -5.43 -11.00
CA SER A 491 -21.84 -4.12 -11.45
C SER A 491 -20.32 -4.05 -11.38
N LEU A 492 -19.72 -4.37 -10.22
CA LEU A 492 -18.26 -4.32 -10.04
C LEU A 492 -17.53 -5.27 -11.00
N LEU A 493 -18.00 -6.51 -11.16
CA LEU A 493 -17.42 -7.49 -12.10
C LEU A 493 -17.48 -6.97 -13.55
N THR A 494 -18.65 -6.52 -13.99
CA THR A 494 -18.84 -5.98 -15.34
C THR A 494 -17.89 -4.81 -15.61
N HIS A 495 -17.72 -3.92 -14.64
CA HIS A 495 -16.84 -2.76 -14.78
C HIS A 495 -15.36 -3.14 -14.79
N ILE A 496 -14.91 -4.04 -13.92
CA ILE A 496 -13.52 -4.55 -13.90
C ILE A 496 -13.16 -5.17 -15.27
N ILE A 497 -14.10 -5.92 -15.85
CA ILE A 497 -13.91 -6.63 -17.11
C ILE A 497 -13.94 -5.69 -18.32
N LYS A 498 -14.95 -4.81 -18.41
CA LYS A 498 -15.18 -4.00 -19.63
C LYS A 498 -14.33 -2.74 -19.72
N ASN A 499 -13.95 -2.14 -18.59
CA ASN A 499 -13.34 -0.81 -18.59
C ASN A 499 -11.80 -0.82 -18.54
N VAL A 500 -11.16 -1.99 -18.45
CA VAL A 500 -9.70 -2.07 -18.34
C VAL A 500 -9.12 -2.86 -19.51
N ARG A 501 -8.09 -2.28 -20.13
CA ARG A 501 -7.26 -2.97 -21.13
C ARG A 501 -5.89 -3.16 -20.51
N TYR A 502 -5.45 -4.40 -20.40
CA TYR A 502 -4.17 -4.74 -19.78
C TYR A 502 -3.13 -5.05 -20.85
N PHE A 503 -1.96 -4.44 -20.70
CA PHE A 503 -0.80 -4.50 -21.58
C PHE A 503 -1.11 -4.13 -23.04
N LYS A 504 -2.16 -3.32 -23.27
CA LYS A 504 -2.72 -2.96 -24.58
C LYS A 504 -2.47 -1.51 -25.02
N SER A 505 -1.53 -0.80 -24.40
CA SER A 505 -1.26 0.60 -24.76
C SER A 505 -0.89 0.70 -26.25
N GLU A 506 -1.75 1.38 -27.02
CA GLU A 506 -1.58 1.61 -28.46
C GLU A 506 -0.47 2.64 -28.75
N ASP A 507 -0.12 3.46 -27.76
CA ASP A 507 0.89 4.52 -27.86
C ASP A 507 1.98 4.33 -26.80
N LEU A 508 2.90 3.39 -27.08
CA LEU A 508 4.09 3.10 -26.27
C LEU A 508 5.11 4.25 -26.26
N LYS A 509 4.84 5.38 -26.94
CA LYS A 509 5.71 6.57 -26.94
C LYS A 509 5.33 7.57 -25.85
N LYS A 510 4.22 7.37 -25.11
CA LYS A 510 3.84 8.20 -23.96
C LYS A 510 4.76 7.94 -22.78
N GLU A 511 5.12 8.99 -22.04
CA GLU A 511 6.08 8.92 -20.94
C GLU A 511 5.66 7.98 -19.79
N PHE A 512 4.35 7.78 -19.54
CA PHE A 512 3.83 6.89 -18.51
C PHE A 512 3.14 5.65 -19.11
N ASN A 513 3.88 4.56 -19.27
CA ASN A 513 3.37 3.28 -19.74
C ASN A 513 4.19 2.11 -19.18
N TRP A 514 3.59 0.90 -19.14
CA TRP A 514 4.20 -0.30 -18.56
C TRP A 514 5.56 -0.71 -19.14
N LYS A 515 5.89 -0.28 -20.36
CA LYS A 515 7.13 -0.64 -21.06
C LYS A 515 8.30 0.27 -20.71
N THR A 516 8.04 1.49 -20.27
CA THR A 516 9.11 2.49 -20.03
C THR A 516 9.12 3.03 -18.62
N ASP A 517 8.09 2.76 -17.81
CA ASP A 517 7.94 3.27 -16.46
C ASP A 517 7.65 2.11 -15.46
N LYS A 518 8.53 1.98 -14.46
CA LYS A 518 8.45 0.94 -13.41
C LYS A 518 7.17 1.04 -12.59
N LEU A 519 6.68 2.25 -12.31
CA LEU A 519 5.47 2.46 -11.55
C LEU A 519 4.24 2.07 -12.38
N ALA A 520 4.16 2.51 -13.63
CA ALA A 520 3.10 2.09 -14.54
C ALA A 520 3.04 0.56 -14.68
N TYR A 521 4.20 -0.09 -14.79
CA TYR A 521 4.32 -1.55 -14.80
C TYR A 521 3.77 -2.19 -13.52
N THR A 522 4.17 -1.66 -12.35
CA THR A 522 3.72 -2.15 -11.04
C THR A 522 2.21 -2.00 -10.86
N ILE A 523 1.65 -0.84 -11.22
CA ILE A 523 0.21 -0.57 -11.14
C ILE A 523 -0.56 -1.53 -12.04
N GLU A 524 -0.10 -1.73 -13.27
CA GLU A 524 -0.80 -2.57 -14.25
C GLU A 524 -0.79 -4.04 -13.83
N LEU A 525 0.34 -4.55 -13.33
CA LEU A 525 0.43 -5.88 -12.71
C LEU A 525 -0.49 -6.00 -11.50
N ARG A 526 -0.46 -5.04 -10.57
CA ARG A 526 -1.28 -5.05 -9.34
C ARG A 526 -2.77 -5.05 -9.69
N MET A 527 -3.21 -4.19 -10.61
CA MET A 527 -4.59 -4.13 -11.07
C MET A 527 -5.03 -5.46 -11.68
N LEU A 528 -4.20 -6.05 -12.55
CA LEU A 528 -4.50 -7.33 -13.19
C LEU A 528 -4.59 -8.47 -12.17
N PHE A 529 -3.62 -8.57 -11.26
CA PHE A 529 -3.59 -9.59 -10.21
C PHE A 529 -4.87 -9.58 -9.36
N TRP A 530 -5.25 -8.42 -8.81
CA TRP A 530 -6.43 -8.32 -7.94
C TRP A 530 -7.72 -8.58 -8.71
N SER A 531 -7.80 -8.13 -9.97
CA SER A 531 -8.96 -8.37 -10.84
C SER A 531 -9.15 -9.86 -11.14
N LEU A 532 -8.07 -10.56 -11.51
CA LEU A 532 -8.10 -12.00 -11.74
C LEU A 532 -8.50 -12.77 -10.47
N LEU A 533 -7.90 -12.42 -9.33
CA LEU A 533 -8.19 -13.05 -8.05
C LEU A 533 -9.66 -12.86 -7.61
N ALA A 534 -10.19 -11.65 -7.79
CA ALA A 534 -11.60 -11.35 -7.54
C ALA A 534 -12.51 -12.16 -8.45
N CYS A 535 -12.30 -12.14 -9.77
CA CYS A 535 -13.15 -12.88 -10.71
C CYS A 535 -13.10 -14.40 -10.48
N ALA A 536 -11.93 -14.95 -10.14
CA ALA A 536 -11.79 -16.37 -9.79
C ALA A 536 -12.70 -16.79 -8.62
N SER A 537 -12.90 -15.91 -7.63
CA SER A 537 -13.70 -16.15 -6.43
C SER A 537 -15.22 -16.12 -6.70
N TYR A 538 -15.62 -15.65 -7.89
CA TYR A 538 -17.01 -15.38 -8.28
C TYR A 538 -17.57 -16.33 -9.36
N LYS A 539 -16.84 -17.40 -9.67
CA LYS A 539 -17.15 -18.45 -10.67
C LYS A 539 -18.54 -19.14 -10.56
N LEU A 540 -19.37 -18.84 -9.55
CA LEU A 540 -20.62 -19.54 -9.22
C LEU A 540 -21.88 -18.66 -9.15
N ILE A 541 -21.79 -17.38 -9.49
CA ILE A 541 -22.94 -16.47 -9.43
C ILE A 541 -23.73 -16.40 -10.75
N SER A 542 -23.19 -16.88 -11.87
CA SER A 542 -23.83 -16.80 -13.18
C SER A 542 -24.07 -18.19 -13.80
N ASN A 543 -25.14 -18.87 -13.36
CA ASN A 543 -25.79 -19.93 -14.15
C ASN A 543 -26.76 -19.35 -15.20
N THR A 544 -26.74 -18.05 -15.38
CA THR A 544 -27.37 -17.32 -16.48
C THR A 544 -26.27 -16.46 -17.08
N SER A 545 -26.17 -16.49 -18.40
CA SER A 545 -25.11 -15.82 -19.14
C SER A 545 -24.92 -14.37 -18.66
N LEU A 546 -23.69 -14.05 -18.27
CA LEU A 546 -23.13 -12.70 -18.35
C LEU A 546 -22.49 -12.44 -19.72
N PHE A 547 -22.85 -13.27 -20.69
CA PHE A 547 -22.56 -13.12 -22.10
C PHE A 547 -23.85 -12.83 -22.85
#